data_AF-E0WEQ9-F1
#
_entry.id   AF-E0WEQ9-F1
#
_cell.length_a   1.000
_cell.length_b   1.000
_cell.length_c   1.000
_cell.angle_alpha   90.00
_cell.angle_beta   90.00
_cell.angle_gamma   90.00
#
_symmetry.space_group_name_H-M   'P 1'
#
loop_
_entity.id
_entity.type
_entity.pdbx_description
1 polymer ?
#
loop_
_entity_poly.entity_id
_entity_poly.type
_entity_poly.pdbx_seq_one_letter_code
_entity_poly.pdbx_strand_id
1 'polypeptide(L)'
;TLSKSVGCTGGFVTANGICAQQLRLQDELLSHEGAESLSTVALVRTLSLLKKTRLIEYRMRQLKAKAGFVFQRLTEAGCKVLSSPDSAIICFPVGTVRQASMFHAETLKRGFAVACGVPPATPLWACRIRMCVFATSSWADILNLVNATILVACKLNIHGIKPMVLDESCLPHESGEPLDVVTESEATDKGFHDYITTLRVSDMPSQNLFPA
;
A
#
# COMPACT_ATOMS: atom_id res chain seq x y z
N THR A 1 9.87 -2.41 4.57
CA THR A 1 9.58 -1.23 5.42
C THR A 1 8.19 -1.36 5.99
N LEU A 2 8.00 -0.88 7.22
CA LEU A 2 6.72 -0.91 7.91
C LEU A 2 5.77 0.21 7.43
N SER A 3 6.30 1.23 6.74
CA SER A 3 5.52 2.40 6.26
C SER A 3 4.77 2.24 4.95
N LYS A 4 4.67 1.02 4.44
CA LYS A 4 3.90 0.72 3.23
C LYS A 4 2.75 -0.22 3.57
N SER A 5 2.88 -1.50 3.19
CA SER A 5 1.81 -2.49 3.35
C SER A 5 1.43 -2.77 4.81
N VAL A 6 2.34 -2.56 5.77
CA VAL A 6 2.08 -2.75 7.20
C VAL A 6 1.29 -1.58 7.82
N GLY A 7 1.51 -0.36 7.32
CA GLY A 7 0.82 0.85 7.78
C GLY A 7 1.36 1.47 9.07
N CYS A 8 2.65 1.27 9.39
CA CYS A 8 3.32 1.83 10.58
C CYS A 8 4.55 2.66 10.20
N THR A 9 5.44 2.96 11.14
CA THR A 9 6.74 3.59 10.86
C THR A 9 7.87 2.62 11.19
N GLY A 10 9.03 2.83 10.56
CA GLY A 10 10.23 2.03 10.79
C GLY A 10 10.53 0.98 9.73
N GLY A 11 11.58 0.21 10.00
CA GLY A 11 12.11 -0.83 9.13
C GLY A 11 12.72 -1.95 9.94
N PHE A 12 12.89 -3.08 9.31
CA PHE A 12 13.62 -4.21 9.86
C PHE A 12 14.47 -4.81 8.75
N VAL A 13 15.56 -5.45 9.15
CA VAL A 13 16.44 -6.21 8.27
C VAL A 13 16.41 -7.66 8.73
N THR A 14 16.32 -8.59 7.78
CA THR A 14 16.46 -10.01 8.06
C THR A 14 17.73 -10.51 7.39
N ALA A 15 18.52 -11.31 8.11
CA ALA A 15 19.72 -11.95 7.61
C ALA A 15 19.89 -13.31 8.31
N ASN A 16 20.77 -14.14 7.78
CA ASN A 16 21.16 -15.42 8.38
C ASN A 16 22.69 -15.48 8.60
N GLY A 17 23.14 -16.48 9.37
CA GLY A 17 24.55 -16.76 9.60
C GLY A 17 25.33 -15.58 10.20
N ILE A 18 26.52 -15.33 9.64
CA ILE A 18 27.47 -14.31 10.10
C ILE A 18 26.84 -12.91 10.03
N CYS A 19 26.08 -12.61 8.97
CA CYS A 19 25.40 -11.32 8.83
C CYS A 19 24.38 -11.07 9.96
N ALA A 20 23.66 -12.12 10.39
CA ALA A 20 22.72 -11.99 11.50
C ALA A 20 23.43 -11.74 12.84
N GLN A 21 24.59 -12.36 13.06
CA GLN A 21 25.41 -12.08 14.25
C GLN A 21 25.92 -10.64 14.26
N GLN A 22 26.42 -10.16 13.11
CA GLN A 22 26.90 -8.79 13.00
C GLN A 22 25.77 -7.77 13.21
N LEU A 23 24.59 -8.01 12.64
CA LEU A 23 23.43 -7.13 12.84
C LEU A 23 22.99 -7.08 14.32
N ARG A 24 23.07 -8.19 15.06
CA ARG A 24 22.77 -8.21 16.50
C ARG A 24 23.77 -7.39 17.30
N LEU A 25 25.07 -7.53 17.02
CA LEU A 25 26.10 -6.71 17.66
C LEU A 25 25.89 -5.22 17.37
N GLN A 26 25.51 -4.87 16.15
CA GLN A 26 25.18 -3.48 15.80
C GLN A 26 23.93 -2.98 16.53
N ASP A 27 22.89 -3.80 16.67
CA ASP A 27 21.68 -3.46 17.42
C ASP A 27 21.97 -3.19 18.90
N GLU A 28 22.79 -4.03 19.54
CA GLU A 28 23.23 -3.84 20.93
C GLU A 28 24.00 -2.52 21.10
N LEU A 29 24.94 -2.23 20.19
CA LEU A 29 25.69 -0.97 20.20
C LEU A 29 24.78 0.24 20.03
N LEU A 30 23.86 0.20 19.06
CA LEU A 30 22.90 1.27 18.84
C LEU A 30 21.99 1.48 20.05
N SER A 31 21.57 0.40 20.72
CA SER A 31 20.78 0.48 21.95
C SER A 31 21.56 1.17 23.09
N HIS A 32 22.86 0.85 23.24
CA HIS A 32 23.74 1.53 24.19
C HIS A 32 23.93 3.03 23.88
N GLU A 33 23.92 3.40 22.60
CA GLU A 33 24.01 4.79 22.13
C GLU A 33 22.67 5.55 22.23
N GLY A 34 21.61 4.91 22.73
CA GLY A 34 20.31 5.52 22.94
C GLY A 34 19.42 5.54 21.69
N ALA A 35 19.66 4.65 20.73
CA ALA A 35 18.80 4.50 19.56
C ALA A 35 17.38 4.10 19.98
N GLU A 36 16.39 4.74 19.36
CA GLU A 36 14.99 4.44 19.62
C GLU A 36 14.61 3.07 19.06
N SER A 37 13.98 2.26 19.90
CA SER A 37 13.36 1.00 19.47
C SER A 37 12.06 1.26 18.70
N LEU A 38 11.66 0.30 17.86
CA LEU A 38 10.35 0.32 17.21
C LEU A 38 9.25 0.46 18.25
N SER A 39 8.26 1.32 17.97
CA SER A 39 7.12 1.48 18.87
C SER A 39 6.37 0.15 19.03
N THR A 40 5.89 -0.11 20.24
CA THR A 40 5.10 -1.32 20.55
C THR A 40 3.92 -1.48 19.61
N VAL A 41 3.27 -0.37 19.22
CA VAL A 41 2.17 -0.36 18.24
C VAL A 41 2.62 -0.89 16.88
N ALA A 42 3.80 -0.50 16.39
CA ALA A 42 4.33 -0.99 15.12
C ALA A 42 4.66 -2.49 15.18
N LEU A 43 5.21 -2.96 16.31
CA LEU A 43 5.49 -4.39 16.54
C LEU A 43 4.21 -5.21 16.58
N VAL A 44 3.23 -4.81 17.40
CA VAL A 44 1.93 -5.50 17.53
C VAL A 44 1.20 -5.54 16.18
N ARG A 45 1.17 -4.42 15.45
CA ARG A 45 0.56 -4.38 14.12
C ARG A 45 1.26 -5.32 13.13
N THR A 46 2.59 -5.33 13.13
CA THR A 46 3.37 -6.21 12.25
C THR A 46 3.11 -7.68 12.57
N LEU A 47 3.15 -8.07 13.85
CA LEU A 47 2.89 -9.43 14.29
C LEU A 47 1.44 -9.86 14.03
N SER A 48 0.46 -8.97 14.26
CA SER A 48 -0.95 -9.21 13.92
C SER A 48 -1.11 -9.49 12.43
N LEU A 49 -0.52 -8.68 11.55
CA LEU A 49 -0.60 -8.92 10.11
C LEU A 49 0.09 -10.22 9.70
N LEU A 50 1.28 -10.52 10.24
CA LEU A 50 2.00 -11.76 9.91
C LEU A 50 1.25 -13.02 10.30
N LYS A 51 0.35 -12.96 11.30
CA LYS A 51 -0.52 -14.08 11.68
C LYS A 51 -1.77 -14.24 10.80
N LYS A 52 -2.12 -13.24 9.98
CA LYS A 52 -3.29 -13.27 9.08
C LYS A 52 -2.89 -13.69 7.67
N THR A 53 -2.39 -14.92 7.54
CA THR A 53 -1.85 -15.43 6.27
C THR A 53 -2.89 -15.45 5.16
N ARG A 54 -4.13 -15.87 5.45
CA ARG A 54 -5.20 -15.94 4.43
C ARG A 54 -5.63 -14.55 3.98
N LEU A 55 -5.67 -13.59 4.92
CA LEU A 55 -5.95 -12.19 4.60
C LEU A 55 -4.88 -11.61 3.66
N ILE A 56 -3.60 -11.90 3.92
CA ILE A 56 -2.50 -11.45 3.06
C ILE A 56 -2.66 -12.08 1.66
N GLU A 57 -2.87 -13.39 1.58
CA GLU A 57 -3.04 -14.08 0.29
C GLU A 57 -4.25 -13.57 -0.49
N TYR A 58 -5.39 -13.36 0.17
CA TYR A 58 -6.59 -12.79 -0.44
C TYR A 58 -6.33 -11.38 -0.96
N ARG A 59 -5.73 -10.50 -0.14
CA ARG A 59 -5.41 -9.12 -0.54
C ARG A 59 -4.40 -9.05 -1.68
N MET A 60 -3.41 -9.94 -1.70
CA MET A 60 -2.45 -10.03 -2.80
C MET A 60 -3.11 -10.48 -4.11
N ARG A 61 -4.05 -11.43 -4.06
CA ARG A 61 -4.85 -11.83 -5.23
C ARG A 61 -5.70 -10.67 -5.75
N GLN A 62 -6.40 -9.97 -4.84
CA GLN A 62 -7.22 -8.80 -5.18
C GLN A 62 -6.38 -7.67 -5.79
N LEU A 63 -5.22 -7.38 -5.18
CA LEU A 63 -4.29 -6.36 -5.68
C LEU A 63 -3.80 -6.70 -7.08
N LYS A 64 -3.42 -7.96 -7.33
CA LYS A 64 -2.97 -8.43 -8.65
C LYS A 64 -4.07 -8.31 -9.70
N ALA A 65 -5.30 -8.71 -9.36
CA ALA A 65 -6.44 -8.62 -10.28
C ALA A 65 -6.74 -7.16 -10.65
N LYS A 66 -6.80 -6.27 -9.66
CA LYS A 66 -7.08 -4.83 -9.85
C LYS A 66 -5.96 -4.13 -10.61
N ALA A 67 -4.70 -4.39 -10.25
CA ALA A 67 -3.54 -3.87 -10.98
C ALA A 67 -3.52 -4.33 -12.44
N GLY A 68 -3.79 -5.62 -12.69
CA GLY A 68 -3.88 -6.19 -14.03
C GLY A 68 -4.98 -5.54 -14.87
N PHE A 69 -6.16 -5.32 -14.28
CA PHE A 69 -7.26 -4.61 -14.95
C PHE A 69 -6.87 -3.18 -15.33
N VAL A 70 -6.32 -2.40 -14.38
CA VAL A 70 -5.87 -1.01 -14.65
C VAL A 70 -4.79 -1.00 -15.72
N PHE A 71 -3.80 -1.89 -15.63
CA PHE A 71 -2.74 -2.03 -16.62
C PHE A 71 -3.31 -2.28 -18.02
N GLN A 72 -4.20 -3.27 -18.13
CA GLN A 72 -4.77 -3.68 -19.42
C GLN A 72 -5.59 -2.55 -20.04
N ARG A 73 -6.52 -1.96 -19.28
CA ARG A 73 -7.41 -0.91 -19.76
C ARG A 73 -6.66 0.36 -20.18
N LEU A 74 -5.65 0.77 -19.41
CA LEU A 74 -4.83 1.92 -19.79
C LEU A 74 -3.99 1.63 -21.04
N THR A 75 -3.46 0.40 -21.17
CA THR A 75 -2.71 -0.01 -22.37
C THR A 75 -3.61 -0.04 -23.61
N GLU A 76 -4.83 -0.57 -23.49
CA GLU A 76 -5.84 -0.57 -24.56
C GLU A 76 -6.25 0.86 -24.98
N ALA A 77 -6.33 1.78 -24.02
CA ALA A 77 -6.55 3.20 -24.29
C ALA A 77 -5.35 3.90 -24.96
N GLY A 78 -4.19 3.24 -25.07
CA GLY A 78 -2.99 3.76 -25.72
C GLY A 78 -1.95 4.38 -24.76
N CYS A 79 -2.13 4.24 -23.44
CA CYS A 79 -1.12 4.66 -22.48
C CYS A 79 0.13 3.78 -22.58
N LYS A 80 1.32 4.39 -22.62
CA LYS A 80 2.58 3.67 -22.49
C LYS A 80 2.86 3.33 -21.02
N VAL A 81 2.30 2.23 -20.54
CA VAL A 81 2.52 1.75 -19.17
C VAL A 81 3.94 1.19 -19.02
N LEU A 82 4.68 1.68 -18.03
CA LEU A 82 6.10 1.37 -17.74
C LEU A 82 6.27 0.29 -16.67
N SER A 83 5.22 0.03 -15.87
CA SER A 83 5.21 -0.98 -14.82
C SER A 83 4.84 -2.36 -15.37
N SER A 84 5.16 -3.42 -14.64
CA SER A 84 4.66 -4.75 -14.95
C SER A 84 3.15 -4.86 -14.67
N PRO A 85 2.43 -5.80 -15.32
CA PRO A 85 0.99 -5.99 -15.12
C PRO A 85 0.59 -6.39 -13.69
N ASP A 86 1.51 -6.99 -12.94
CA ASP A 86 1.33 -7.43 -11.55
C ASP A 86 1.82 -6.42 -10.51
N SER A 87 2.32 -5.26 -10.95
CA SER A 87 2.78 -4.19 -10.06
C SER A 87 1.59 -3.44 -9.45
N ALA A 88 1.59 -3.30 -8.12
CA ALA A 88 0.65 -2.44 -7.40
C ALA A 88 0.77 -0.95 -7.76
N ILE A 89 1.85 -0.56 -8.44
CA ILE A 89 2.09 0.81 -8.91
C ILE A 89 2.04 0.80 -10.43
N ILE A 90 1.02 1.45 -11.00
CA ILE A 90 0.88 1.65 -12.44
C ILE A 90 1.51 2.97 -12.83
N CYS A 91 2.54 2.92 -13.67
CA CYS A 91 3.32 4.10 -14.05
C CYS A 91 3.22 4.37 -15.56
N PHE A 92 2.99 5.62 -15.96
CA PHE A 92 3.04 6.01 -17.37
C PHE A 92 3.59 7.44 -17.53
N PRO A 93 4.31 7.74 -18.62
CA PRO A 93 4.93 9.04 -18.83
C PRO A 93 3.87 10.09 -19.19
N VAL A 94 4.08 11.32 -18.70
CA VAL A 94 3.26 12.49 -19.05
C VAL A 94 4.09 13.64 -19.62
N GLY A 95 5.41 13.47 -19.71
CA GLY A 95 6.33 14.42 -20.33
C GLY A 95 6.93 15.39 -19.34
N THR A 96 6.31 16.57 -19.19
CA THR A 96 6.86 17.70 -18.40
C THR A 96 6.33 17.76 -16.98
N VAL A 97 7.02 18.50 -16.10
CA VAL A 97 6.57 18.81 -14.74
C VAL A 97 5.21 19.50 -14.75
N ARG A 98 5.00 20.44 -15.68
CA ARG A 98 3.73 21.15 -15.86
C ARG A 98 2.60 20.17 -16.18
N GLN A 99 2.82 19.25 -17.12
CA GLN A 99 1.81 18.23 -17.47
C GLN A 99 1.51 17.32 -16.29
N ALA A 100 2.51 16.86 -15.55
CA ALA A 100 2.30 16.06 -14.35
C ALA A 100 1.47 16.79 -13.29
N SER A 101 1.78 18.07 -13.02
CA SER A 101 1.02 18.89 -12.07
C SER A 101 -0.41 19.13 -12.52
N MET A 102 -0.63 19.45 -13.79
CA MET A 102 -1.98 19.63 -14.35
C MET A 102 -2.78 18.33 -14.31
N PHE A 103 -2.13 17.20 -14.60
CA PHE A 103 -2.75 15.89 -14.52
C PHE A 103 -3.25 15.60 -13.11
N HIS A 104 -2.38 15.77 -12.10
CA HIS A 104 -2.75 15.61 -10.70
C HIS A 104 -3.91 16.52 -10.30
N ALA A 105 -3.85 17.80 -10.64
CA ALA A 105 -4.91 18.75 -10.30
C ALA A 105 -6.26 18.38 -10.95
N GLU A 106 -6.24 17.92 -12.20
CA GLU A 106 -7.45 17.52 -12.93
C GLU A 106 -8.02 16.18 -12.45
N THR A 107 -7.20 15.21 -12.07
CA THR A 107 -7.69 13.99 -11.43
C THR A 107 -8.23 14.27 -10.03
N LEU A 108 -7.59 15.17 -9.28
CA LEU A 108 -8.01 15.52 -7.92
C LEU A 108 -9.39 16.20 -7.91
N LYS A 109 -9.67 17.09 -8.88
CA LYS A 109 -11.02 17.66 -9.10
C LYS A 109 -12.10 16.60 -9.35
N ARG A 110 -11.70 15.39 -9.74
CA ARG A 110 -12.58 14.24 -10.01
C ARG A 110 -12.60 13.23 -8.85
N GLY A 111 -11.99 13.58 -7.71
CA GLY A 111 -11.96 12.74 -6.51
C GLY A 111 -10.75 11.79 -6.42
N PHE A 112 -9.79 11.85 -7.34
CA PHE A 112 -8.65 10.93 -7.36
C PHE A 112 -7.31 11.63 -7.15
N ALA A 113 -6.64 11.29 -6.06
CA ALA A 113 -5.26 11.69 -5.81
C ALA A 113 -4.27 10.71 -6.47
N VAL A 114 -3.46 11.21 -7.40
CA VAL A 114 -2.38 10.42 -8.05
C VAL A 114 -1.02 11.01 -7.73
N ALA A 115 -0.01 10.18 -7.52
CA ALA A 115 1.35 10.66 -7.28
C ALA A 115 2.05 10.99 -8.60
N CYS A 116 2.89 12.01 -8.59
CA CYS A 116 3.73 12.38 -9.73
C CYS A 116 5.20 12.06 -9.43
N GLY A 117 5.88 11.41 -10.37
CA GLY A 117 7.34 11.35 -10.42
C GLY A 117 7.85 12.50 -11.26
N VAL A 118 8.52 13.45 -10.61
CA VAL A 118 9.15 14.64 -11.23
C VAL A 118 10.60 14.75 -10.74
N PRO A 119 11.46 15.55 -11.38
CA PRO A 119 12.81 15.82 -10.89
C PRO A 119 12.82 16.32 -9.43
N PRO A 120 13.79 15.89 -8.61
CA PRO A 120 14.97 15.06 -8.95
C PRO A 120 14.70 13.55 -8.99
N ALA A 121 13.50 13.08 -8.62
CA ALA A 121 13.19 11.65 -8.56
C ALA A 121 13.10 10.97 -9.94
N THR A 122 12.95 11.76 -11.01
CA THR A 122 12.98 11.31 -12.40
C THR A 122 13.76 12.30 -13.26
N PRO A 123 14.31 11.90 -14.43
CA PRO A 123 14.87 12.86 -15.40
C PRO A 123 13.85 13.92 -15.85
N LEU A 124 14.33 15.10 -16.27
CA LEU A 124 13.50 16.28 -16.60
C LEU A 124 12.36 15.99 -17.59
N TRP A 125 12.66 15.22 -18.64
CA TRP A 125 11.71 14.88 -19.71
C TRP A 125 11.02 13.52 -19.52
N ALA A 126 11.20 12.91 -18.35
CA ALA A 126 10.67 11.59 -18.00
C ALA A 126 9.71 11.67 -16.80
N CYS A 127 8.99 12.80 -16.68
CA CYS A 127 7.95 12.95 -15.68
C CYS A 127 6.84 11.93 -15.95
N ARG A 128 6.31 11.35 -14.87
CA ARG A 128 5.37 10.22 -14.95
C ARG A 128 4.33 10.31 -13.86
N ILE A 129 3.15 9.77 -14.14
CA ILE A 129 2.15 9.49 -13.10
C ILE A 129 2.45 8.14 -12.50
N ARG A 130 2.30 8.03 -11.17
CA ARG A 130 2.46 6.82 -10.38
C ARG A 130 1.15 6.59 -9.65
N MET A 131 0.31 5.74 -10.22
CA MET A 131 -0.97 5.36 -9.65
C MET A 131 -0.77 4.16 -8.73
N CYS A 132 -1.08 4.33 -7.44
CA CYS A 132 -1.01 3.25 -6.46
C CYS A 132 -2.37 2.58 -6.36
N VAL A 133 -2.44 1.30 -6.70
CA VAL A 133 -3.64 0.47 -6.59
C VAL A 133 -3.67 -0.17 -5.21
N PHE A 134 -4.84 -0.24 -4.59
CA PHE A 134 -5.04 -0.88 -3.29
C PHE A 134 -5.95 -2.09 -3.43
N ALA A 135 -5.67 -3.14 -2.66
CA ALA A 135 -6.51 -4.35 -2.63
C ALA A 135 -7.93 -4.05 -2.15
N THR A 136 -8.08 -3.06 -1.26
CA THR A 136 -9.34 -2.70 -0.60
C THR A 136 -10.19 -1.69 -1.38
N SER A 137 -9.69 -1.12 -2.48
CA SER A 137 -10.50 -0.24 -3.33
C SER A 137 -11.62 -1.02 -4.00
N SER A 138 -12.83 -0.45 -4.10
CA SER A 138 -13.93 -1.12 -4.79
C SER A 138 -13.65 -1.20 -6.30
N TRP A 139 -14.25 -2.17 -6.99
CA TRP A 139 -14.14 -2.25 -8.45
C TRP A 139 -14.75 -1.04 -9.16
N ALA A 140 -15.81 -0.46 -8.60
CA ALA A 140 -16.39 0.78 -9.09
C ALA A 140 -15.39 1.95 -8.99
N ASP A 141 -14.66 2.08 -7.87
CA ASP A 141 -13.62 3.10 -7.74
C ASP A 141 -12.47 2.87 -8.72
N ILE A 142 -12.07 1.61 -8.94
CA ILE A 142 -11.04 1.26 -9.93
C ILE A 142 -11.50 1.62 -11.35
N LEU A 143 -12.75 1.34 -11.70
CA LEU A 143 -13.34 1.72 -12.99
C LEU A 143 -13.35 3.24 -13.18
N ASN A 144 -13.85 3.97 -12.17
CA ASN A 144 -13.92 5.42 -12.17
C ASN A 144 -12.53 6.06 -12.26
N LEU A 145 -11.53 5.48 -11.57
CA LEU A 145 -10.14 5.91 -11.66
C LEU A 145 -9.59 5.75 -13.07
N VAL A 146 -9.82 4.62 -13.73
CA VAL A 146 -9.38 4.39 -15.12
C VAL A 146 -10.05 5.37 -16.07
N ASN A 147 -11.37 5.52 -16.00
CA ASN A 147 -12.12 6.47 -16.82
C ASN A 147 -11.65 7.92 -16.61
N ALA A 148 -11.47 8.34 -15.36
CA ALA A 148 -10.95 9.66 -15.02
C ALA A 148 -9.53 9.88 -15.58
N THR A 149 -8.68 8.85 -15.49
CA THR A 149 -7.30 8.88 -16.00
C THR A 149 -7.27 9.05 -17.51
N ILE A 150 -8.05 8.26 -18.26
CA ILE A 150 -8.14 8.33 -19.72
C ILE A 150 -8.68 9.71 -20.15
N LEU A 151 -9.74 10.18 -19.50
CA LEU A 151 -10.34 11.48 -19.81
C LEU A 151 -9.35 12.62 -19.58
N VAL A 152 -8.67 12.64 -18.42
CA VAL A 152 -7.68 13.68 -18.11
C VAL A 152 -6.49 13.59 -19.06
N ALA A 153 -6.04 12.39 -19.41
CA ALA A 153 -4.96 12.19 -20.38
C ALA A 153 -5.32 12.74 -21.76
N CYS A 154 -6.55 12.50 -22.23
CA CYS A 154 -7.06 13.07 -23.49
C CYS A 154 -7.15 14.60 -23.40
N LYS A 155 -7.72 15.14 -22.30
CA LYS A 155 -7.83 16.59 -22.07
C LYS A 155 -6.47 17.30 -22.12
N LEU A 156 -5.43 16.66 -21.62
CA LEU A 156 -4.07 17.20 -21.57
C LEU A 156 -3.22 16.83 -22.81
N ASN A 157 -3.83 16.22 -23.83
CA ASN A 157 -3.17 15.78 -25.06
C ASN A 157 -1.92 14.93 -24.79
N ILE A 158 -2.00 14.00 -23.84
CA ILE A 158 -0.93 13.04 -23.59
C ILE A 158 -0.84 12.08 -24.80
N HIS A 159 0.37 11.94 -25.33
CA HIS A 159 0.61 11.30 -26.62
C HIS A 159 0.16 9.83 -26.66
N GLY A 160 -0.51 9.43 -27.75
CA GLY A 160 -0.90 8.05 -28.03
C GLY A 160 -2.23 7.62 -27.40
N ILE A 161 -2.81 8.42 -26.50
CA ILE A 161 -4.01 8.04 -25.76
C ILE A 161 -5.26 8.42 -26.54
N LYS A 162 -6.17 7.46 -26.69
CA LYS A 162 -7.46 7.61 -27.38
C LYS A 162 -8.59 7.75 -26.37
N PRO A 163 -9.65 8.51 -26.69
CA PRO A 163 -10.86 8.52 -25.89
C PRO A 163 -11.44 7.11 -25.78
N MET A 164 -11.68 6.67 -24.55
CA MET A 164 -12.29 5.40 -24.21
C MET A 164 -13.11 5.60 -22.93
N VAL A 165 -14.29 5.00 -22.88
CA VAL A 165 -15.15 4.97 -21.70
C VAL A 165 -15.49 3.53 -21.44
N LEU A 166 -15.28 3.11 -20.19
CA LEU A 166 -15.57 1.77 -19.71
C LEU A 166 -16.82 1.81 -18.84
N ASP A 167 -17.62 0.76 -18.90
CA ASP A 167 -18.81 0.56 -18.07
C ASP A 167 -18.64 -0.65 -17.14
N GLU A 168 -19.61 -0.89 -16.28
CA GLU A 168 -19.56 -1.97 -15.28
C GLU A 168 -19.56 -3.38 -15.89
N SER A 169 -19.96 -3.55 -17.16
CA SER A 169 -19.97 -4.86 -17.83
C SER A 169 -18.57 -5.46 -18.00
N CYS A 170 -17.52 -4.62 -17.93
CA CYS A 170 -16.14 -5.07 -18.02
C CYS A 170 -15.53 -5.48 -16.68
N LEU A 171 -16.25 -5.30 -15.57
CA LEU A 171 -15.77 -5.66 -14.25
C LEU A 171 -15.91 -7.17 -14.00
N PRO A 172 -14.94 -7.78 -13.30
CA PRO A 172 -15.07 -9.17 -12.91
C PRO A 172 -16.19 -9.33 -11.88
N HIS A 173 -16.87 -10.48 -11.91
CA HIS A 173 -17.78 -10.86 -10.83
C HIS A 173 -17.00 -11.05 -9.52
N GLU A 174 -17.37 -10.30 -8.50
CA GLU A 174 -16.75 -10.39 -7.19
C GLU A 174 -17.66 -11.15 -6.23
N SER A 175 -17.12 -12.21 -5.62
CA SER A 175 -17.60 -12.67 -4.33
C SER A 175 -16.88 -11.87 -3.26
N GLY A 176 -17.63 -11.44 -2.23
CA GLY A 176 -17.06 -10.72 -1.09
C GLY A 176 -15.90 -11.47 -0.41
N GLU A 177 -15.29 -10.84 0.59
CA GLU A 177 -14.20 -11.46 1.33
C GLU A 177 -14.60 -12.86 1.84
N PRO A 178 -13.82 -13.91 1.52
CA PRO A 178 -14.19 -15.27 1.90
C PRO A 178 -14.37 -15.41 3.41
N LEU A 179 -15.42 -16.14 3.83
CA LEU A 179 -15.78 -16.26 5.25
C LEU A 179 -14.62 -16.78 6.12
N ASP A 180 -13.80 -17.68 5.58
CA ASP A 180 -12.66 -18.24 6.27
C ASP A 180 -11.53 -17.22 6.49
N VAL A 181 -11.36 -16.28 5.55
CA VAL A 181 -10.44 -15.14 5.68
C VAL A 181 -10.90 -14.20 6.80
N VAL A 182 -12.20 -13.86 6.80
CA VAL A 182 -12.81 -13.01 7.84
C VAL A 182 -12.64 -13.66 9.22
N THR A 183 -12.98 -14.95 9.32
CA THR A 183 -12.90 -15.73 10.57
C THR A 183 -11.47 -15.79 11.12
N GLU A 184 -10.45 -16.05 10.28
CA GLU A 184 -9.03 -16.04 10.71
C GLU A 184 -8.61 -14.65 11.22
N SER A 185 -9.02 -13.60 10.50
CA SER A 185 -8.67 -12.22 10.85
C SER A 185 -9.26 -11.83 12.20
N GLU A 186 -10.54 -12.11 12.44
CA GLU A 186 -11.24 -11.81 13.69
C GLU A 186 -10.67 -12.61 14.87
N ALA A 187 -10.42 -13.91 14.68
CA ALA A 187 -9.82 -14.76 15.70
C ALA A 187 -8.41 -14.27 16.08
N THR A 188 -7.62 -13.84 15.10
CA THR A 188 -6.29 -13.27 15.33
C THR A 188 -6.36 -11.97 16.12
N ASP A 189 -7.26 -11.06 15.74
CA ASP A 189 -7.42 -9.77 16.44
C ASP A 189 -7.88 -9.98 17.88
N LYS A 190 -8.84 -10.88 18.12
CA LYS A 190 -9.28 -11.26 19.46
C LYS A 190 -8.12 -11.83 20.28
N GLY A 191 -7.35 -12.76 19.73
CA GLY A 191 -6.20 -13.35 20.43
C GLY A 191 -5.13 -12.33 20.82
N PHE A 192 -4.85 -11.34 19.97
CA PHE A 192 -3.94 -10.24 20.34
C PHE A 192 -4.53 -9.32 21.40
N HIS A 193 -5.83 -9.01 21.32
CA HIS A 193 -6.51 -8.19 22.32
C HIS A 193 -6.48 -8.86 23.71
N ASP A 194 -6.78 -10.15 23.79
CA ASP A 194 -6.75 -10.93 25.02
C ASP A 194 -5.32 -11.00 25.60
N TYR A 195 -4.31 -11.18 24.75
CA TYR A 195 -2.91 -11.18 25.15
C TYR A 195 -2.47 -9.83 25.75
N ILE A 196 -2.78 -8.71 25.09
CA ILE A 196 -2.47 -7.37 25.59
C ILE A 196 -3.19 -7.09 26.91
N THR A 197 -4.44 -7.52 27.03
CA THR A 197 -5.22 -7.38 28.27
C THR A 197 -4.59 -8.17 29.41
N THR A 198 -4.06 -9.36 29.13
CA THR A 198 -3.35 -10.18 30.12
C THR A 198 -2.07 -9.49 30.61
N LEU A 199 -1.26 -8.95 29.69
CA LEU A 199 -0.04 -8.21 30.03
C LEU A 199 -0.33 -7.00 30.92
N ARG A 200 -1.43 -6.28 30.64
CA ARG A 200 -1.87 -5.14 31.46
C ARG A 200 -2.16 -5.54 32.91
N VAL A 201 -2.71 -6.74 33.13
CA VAL A 201 -3.06 -7.23 34.47
C VAL A 201 -1.82 -7.73 35.21
N SER A 202 -0.85 -8.34 34.52
CA SER A 202 0.40 -8.81 35.13
C SER A 202 1.36 -7.69 35.53
N ASP A 203 1.32 -6.53 34.86
CA ASP A 203 2.18 -5.37 35.13
C ASP A 203 1.58 -4.37 36.13
N MET A 204 0.47 -4.70 36.80
CA MET A 204 -0.01 -3.89 37.93
C MET A 204 0.87 -4.14 39.15
N PRO A 205 1.73 -3.19 39.60
CA PRO A 205 2.29 -3.29 40.94
C PRO A 205 1.12 -3.36 41.92
N SER A 206 1.15 -4.33 42.82
CA SER A 206 0.22 -4.41 43.94
C SER A 206 0.14 -3.03 44.60
N GLN A 207 -0.99 -2.33 44.42
CA GLN A 207 -1.27 -1.08 45.10
C GLN A 207 -1.38 -1.36 46.60
N ASN A 208 -0.25 -1.33 47.29
CA ASN A 208 -0.12 -1.12 48.72
C ASN A 208 0.97 -0.08 48.94
N LEU A 209 0.74 1.12 48.41
CA LEU A 209 1.51 2.31 48.74
C LEU A 209 0.50 3.36 49.16
N PHE A 210 -0.02 3.22 50.38
CA PHE A 210 -0.35 4.28 51.35
C PHE A 210 -1.01 3.58 52.56
N PRO A 211 -0.24 3.22 53.61
CA PRO A 211 -0.86 2.96 54.91
C PRO A 211 -1.43 4.28 55.46
N ALA A 212 -2.62 4.18 56.06
CA ALA A 212 -3.39 5.25 56.66
C ALA A 212 -2.63 6.00 57.78
#